data_AF-A0A7W0ZYV5-F1
#
_entry.id   AF-A0A7W0ZYV5-F1
#
_cell.length_a   1.000
_cell.length_b   1.000
_cell.length_c   1.000
_cell.angle_alpha   90.00
_cell.angle_beta   90.00
_cell.angle_gamma   90.00
#
_symmetry.space_group_name_H-M   'P 1'
#
loop_
_entity.id
_entity.type
_entity.pdbx_description
1 polymer ?
#
loop_
_entity_poly.entity_id
_entity_poly.type
_entity_poly.pdbx_seq_one_letter_code
_entity_poly.pdbx_strand_id
1 'polypeptide(L)'
;MTADDEIKSAYAHDAEGREHEAIKHYDAAWQLGVPADKRRRFIVGYGSTLRNVGRAEEAIVLLAEAHEADPDYPAYTAFLALALLSAGHPKAALATMIGCALDAVPRERWDGYDRALGEYQKELLET
;
A
#
# COMPACT_ATOMS: atom_id res chain seq x y z
N MET A 1 24.81 -10.03 6.80
CA MET A 1 23.66 -9.22 7.26
C MET A 1 22.42 -10.08 7.10
N THR A 2 21.49 -10.06 8.06
CA THR A 2 20.23 -10.84 7.95
C THR A 2 19.11 -9.95 7.43
N ALA A 3 18.03 -10.53 6.90
CA ALA A 3 16.84 -9.76 6.53
C ALA A 3 16.32 -8.92 7.71
N ASP A 4 16.39 -9.45 8.92
CA ASP A 4 15.99 -8.75 10.15
C ASP A 4 16.80 -7.50 10.46
N ASP A 5 18.11 -7.53 10.19
CA ASP A 5 18.97 -6.36 10.39
C ASP A 5 18.65 -5.28 9.36
N GLU A 6 18.45 -5.68 8.10
CA GLU A 6 18.06 -4.77 7.02
C GLU A 6 16.70 -4.13 7.28
N ILE A 7 15.70 -4.91 7.73
CA ILE A 7 14.37 -4.37 8.08
C ILE A 7 14.47 -3.31 9.19
N LYS A 8 15.28 -3.56 10.22
CA LYS A 8 15.49 -2.58 11.31
C LYS A 8 16.13 -1.31 10.79
N SER A 9 17.15 -1.42 9.96
CA SER A 9 17.81 -0.26 9.33
C SER A 9 16.85 0.52 8.44
N ALA A 10 16.06 -0.17 7.60
CA ALA A 10 15.04 0.45 6.76
C ALA A 10 14.07 1.31 7.59
N TYR A 11 13.52 0.74 8.66
CA TYR A 11 12.59 1.46 9.54
C TYR A 11 13.24 2.61 10.31
N ALA A 12 14.49 2.47 10.73
CA ALA A 12 15.22 3.56 11.38
C ALA A 12 15.42 4.74 10.42
N HIS A 13 15.83 4.47 9.18
CA HIS A 13 15.99 5.49 8.15
C HIS A 13 14.66 6.18 7.77
N ASP A 14 13.56 5.42 7.63
CA ASP A 14 12.22 6.00 7.40
C ASP A 14 11.78 6.91 8.56
N ALA A 15 11.99 6.47 9.81
CA ALA A 15 11.62 7.24 11.00
C ALA A 15 12.37 8.59 11.09
N GLU A 16 13.52 8.68 10.43
CA GLU A 16 14.36 9.87 10.36
C GLU A 16 14.17 10.66 9.04
N GLY A 17 13.21 10.28 8.20
CA GLY A 17 12.94 10.95 6.90
C GLY A 17 14.08 10.80 5.89
N ARG A 18 14.80 9.68 5.94
CA ARG A 18 15.88 9.33 4.99
C ARG A 18 15.45 8.21 4.05
N GLU A 19 14.38 8.43 3.29
CA GLU A 19 13.76 7.40 2.46
C GLU A 19 14.71 6.83 1.39
N HIS A 20 15.62 7.64 0.84
CA HIS A 20 16.62 7.18 -0.12
C HIS A 20 17.69 6.25 0.49
N GLU A 21 17.90 6.30 1.80
CA GLU A 21 18.75 5.33 2.49
C GLU A 21 17.93 4.13 2.95
N ALA A 22 16.70 4.36 3.42
CA ALA A 22 15.77 3.29 3.77
C ALA A 22 15.55 2.32 2.61
N ILE A 23 15.41 2.82 1.38
CA ILE A 23 15.15 1.99 0.20
C ILE A 23 16.24 0.95 -0.06
N LYS A 24 17.51 1.29 0.20
CA LYS A 24 18.64 0.36 0.03
C LYS A 24 18.50 -0.83 0.98
N HIS A 25 18.04 -0.57 2.19
CA HIS A 25 17.79 -1.60 3.21
C HIS A 25 16.52 -2.40 2.92
N TYR A 26 15.46 -1.77 2.42
CA TYR A 26 14.29 -2.51 1.94
C TYR A 26 14.64 -3.46 0.79
N ASP A 27 15.36 -2.97 -0.23
CA ASP A 27 15.81 -3.79 -1.36
C ASP A 27 16.65 -4.98 -0.87
N ALA A 28 17.60 -4.75 0.05
CA ALA A 28 18.43 -5.80 0.64
C ALA A 28 17.61 -6.83 1.45
N ALA A 29 16.70 -6.37 2.30
CA ALA A 29 15.81 -7.24 3.07
C ALA A 29 14.92 -8.11 2.16
N TRP A 30 14.43 -7.54 1.05
CA TRP A 30 13.63 -8.27 0.07
C TRP A 30 14.42 -9.41 -0.57
N GLN A 31 15.66 -9.15 -0.98
CA GLN A 31 16.56 -10.17 -1.57
C GLN A 31 16.94 -11.28 -0.57
N LEU A 32 17.09 -10.93 0.71
CA LEU A 32 17.41 -11.88 1.77
C LEU A 32 16.20 -12.74 2.20
N GLY A 33 15.00 -12.40 1.73
CA GLY A 33 13.75 -13.06 2.09
C GLY A 33 13.17 -12.50 3.40
N VAL A 34 12.07 -11.76 3.26
CA VAL A 34 11.36 -11.18 4.42
C VAL A 34 10.63 -12.28 5.21
N PRO A 35 10.84 -12.37 6.54
CA PRO A 35 10.11 -13.32 7.38
C PRO A 35 8.59 -13.15 7.28
N ALA A 36 7.87 -14.26 7.24
CA ALA A 36 6.42 -14.27 7.01
C ALA A 36 5.64 -13.45 8.07
N ASP A 37 6.07 -13.49 9.32
CA ASP A 37 5.48 -12.74 10.44
C ASP A 37 5.66 -11.22 10.31
N LYS A 38 6.63 -10.76 9.50
CA LYS A 38 6.92 -9.33 9.27
C LYS A 38 6.44 -8.82 7.91
N ARG A 39 6.06 -9.72 7.00
CA ARG A 39 5.80 -9.41 5.59
C ARG A 39 4.75 -8.32 5.39
N ARG A 40 3.66 -8.35 6.17
CA ARG A 40 2.60 -7.32 6.14
C ARG A 40 3.13 -5.92 6.37
N ARG A 41 3.78 -5.72 7.51
CA ARG A 41 4.33 -4.41 7.88
C ARG A 41 5.45 -3.98 6.93
N PHE A 42 6.28 -4.93 6.52
CA PHE A 42 7.37 -4.69 5.59
C PHE A 42 6.88 -4.13 4.26
N ILE A 43 5.90 -4.80 3.63
CA ILE A 43 5.39 -4.40 2.31
C ILE A 43 4.75 -3.01 2.38
N VAL A 44 3.98 -2.71 3.43
CA VAL A 44 3.39 -1.38 3.63
C VAL A 44 4.47 -0.30 3.74
N GLY A 45 5.50 -0.55 4.56
CA GLY A 45 6.64 0.36 4.70
C GLY A 45 7.36 0.56 3.37
N TYR A 46 7.75 -0.53 2.72
CA TYR A 46 8.50 -0.52 1.46
C TYR A 46 7.72 0.19 0.34
N GLY A 47 6.44 -0.11 0.17
CA GLY A 47 5.58 0.56 -0.81
C GLY A 47 5.43 2.06 -0.52
N SER A 48 5.30 2.45 0.74
CA SER A 48 5.28 3.87 1.12
C SER A 48 6.59 4.58 0.81
N THR A 49 7.74 3.94 1.10
CA THR A 49 9.07 4.49 0.84
C THR A 49 9.34 4.60 -0.66
N LEU A 50 8.99 3.57 -1.44
CA LEU A 50 9.04 3.58 -2.91
C LEU A 50 8.29 4.80 -3.47
N ARG A 51 7.05 5.02 -3.01
CA ARG A 51 6.25 6.20 -3.40
C ARG A 51 6.96 7.51 -3.05
N ASN A 52 7.49 7.64 -1.83
CA ASN A 52 8.13 8.86 -1.36
C ASN A 52 9.42 9.20 -2.15
N VAL A 53 10.14 8.20 -2.68
CA VAL A 53 11.34 8.41 -3.52
C VAL A 53 11.01 8.50 -5.02
N GLY A 54 9.74 8.64 -5.40
CA GLY A 54 9.30 8.79 -6.80
C GLY A 54 9.22 7.49 -7.60
N ARG A 55 9.31 6.33 -6.95
CA ARG A 55 9.14 4.98 -7.55
C ARG A 55 7.71 4.47 -7.34
N ALA A 56 6.71 5.31 -7.64
CA ALA A 56 5.31 5.01 -7.32
C ALA A 56 4.76 3.77 -8.06
N GLU A 57 5.23 3.50 -9.27
CA GLU A 57 4.78 2.41 -10.13
C GLU A 57 5.23 1.06 -9.58
N GLU A 58 6.44 1.00 -9.02
CA GLU A 58 6.92 -0.16 -8.29
C GLU A 58 6.14 -0.38 -7.00
N ALA A 59 5.77 0.70 -6.30
CA ALA A 59 4.89 0.61 -5.14
C ALA A 59 3.51 0.05 -5.50
N ILE A 60 2.94 0.45 -6.64
CA ILE A 60 1.65 -0.06 -7.14
C ILE A 60 1.74 -1.57 -7.34
N VAL A 61 2.73 -2.05 -8.09
CA VAL A 61 2.90 -3.49 -8.34
C VAL A 61 3.03 -4.26 -7.03
N LEU A 62 3.94 -3.83 -6.15
CA LEU A 62 4.19 -4.48 -4.87
C LEU A 62 2.93 -4.56 -4.00
N LEU A 63 2.17 -3.47 -3.88
CA LEU A 63 1.00 -3.39 -3.01
C LEU A 63 -0.22 -4.10 -3.63
N ALA A 64 -0.37 -4.09 -4.95
CA ALA A 64 -1.42 -4.82 -5.65
C ALA A 64 -1.24 -6.34 -5.51
N GLU A 65 -0.04 -6.86 -5.76
CA GLU A 65 0.27 -8.29 -5.56
C GLU A 65 0.04 -8.72 -4.10
N ALA A 66 0.41 -7.86 -3.14
CA ALA A 66 0.21 -8.13 -1.72
C ALA A 66 -1.28 -8.15 -1.33
N HIS A 67 -2.07 -7.23 -1.88
CA HIS A 67 -3.52 -7.21 -1.71
C HIS A 67 -4.19 -8.47 -2.29
N GLU A 68 -3.81 -8.89 -3.50
CA GLU A 68 -4.35 -10.11 -4.11
C GLU A 68 -4.03 -11.37 -3.28
N ALA A 69 -2.83 -11.43 -2.69
CA ALA A 69 -2.40 -12.57 -1.87
C ALA A 69 -3.05 -12.59 -0.46
N ASP A 70 -3.45 -11.44 0.07
CA ASP A 70 -3.96 -11.27 1.43
C ASP A 70 -4.97 -10.10 1.48
N PRO A 71 -6.18 -10.31 0.93
CA PRO A 71 -7.18 -9.26 0.78
C PRO A 71 -7.76 -8.75 2.11
N ASP A 72 -7.63 -9.54 3.18
CA ASP A 72 -8.13 -9.21 4.52
C ASP A 72 -7.25 -8.18 5.27
N TYR A 73 -6.13 -7.75 4.68
CA TYR A 73 -5.26 -6.72 5.26
C TYR A 73 -5.44 -5.35 4.58
N PRO A 74 -6.37 -4.49 5.08
CA PRO A 74 -6.79 -3.27 4.38
C PRO A 74 -5.69 -2.21 4.22
N ALA A 75 -4.60 -2.33 4.98
CA ALA A 75 -3.46 -1.43 4.84
C ALA A 75 -2.83 -1.53 3.44
N TYR A 76 -2.83 -2.71 2.79
CA TYR A 76 -2.33 -2.82 1.42
C TYR A 76 -3.15 -1.97 0.45
N THR A 77 -4.48 -2.07 0.49
CA THR A 77 -5.40 -1.31 -0.36
C THR A 77 -5.28 0.20 -0.11
N ALA A 78 -5.18 0.60 1.16
CA ALA A 78 -5.03 2.02 1.52
C ALA A 78 -3.72 2.62 0.98
N PHE A 79 -2.60 1.90 1.12
CA PHE A 79 -1.32 2.36 0.60
C PHE A 79 -1.22 2.26 -0.92
N LEU A 80 -1.89 1.28 -1.54
CA LEU A 80 -2.02 1.18 -3.00
C LEU A 80 -2.72 2.42 -3.57
N ALA A 81 -3.81 2.88 -2.95
CA ALA A 81 -4.48 4.12 -3.35
C ALA A 81 -3.53 5.34 -3.30
N LEU A 82 -2.69 5.44 -2.27
CA LEU A 82 -1.69 6.51 -2.19
C LEU A 82 -0.63 6.40 -3.29
N ALA A 83 -0.17 5.19 -3.61
CA ALA A 83 0.77 4.95 -4.70
C ALA A 83 0.16 5.31 -6.07
N LEU A 84 -1.09 4.92 -6.33
CA LEU A 84 -1.86 5.30 -7.51
C LEU A 84 -1.97 6.82 -7.66
N LEU A 85 -2.21 7.54 -6.55
CA LEU A 85 -2.28 9.00 -6.59
C LEU A 85 -0.93 9.61 -6.98
N SER A 86 0.18 9.14 -6.38
CA SER A 86 1.53 9.62 -6.71
C SER A 86 1.96 9.29 -8.14
N ALA A 87 1.47 8.20 -8.72
CA ALA A 87 1.66 7.82 -10.12
C ALA A 87 0.78 8.63 -11.10
N GLY A 88 -0.07 9.54 -10.62
CA GLY A 88 -0.95 10.34 -11.48
C GLY A 88 -2.23 9.62 -11.90
N HIS A 89 -2.69 8.64 -11.12
CA HIS A 89 -3.96 7.94 -11.31
C HIS A 89 -5.00 8.28 -10.22
N PRO A 90 -5.41 9.57 -10.08
CA PRO A 90 -6.25 10.01 -8.95
C PRO A 90 -7.65 9.37 -8.93
N LYS A 91 -8.23 9.06 -10.10
CA LYS A 91 -9.53 8.36 -10.17
C LYS A 91 -9.43 6.93 -9.63
N ALA A 92 -8.44 6.18 -10.09
CA ALA A 92 -8.18 4.82 -9.60
C ALA A 92 -7.84 4.83 -8.10
N ALA A 93 -7.06 5.80 -7.63
CA ALA A 93 -6.76 5.99 -6.22
C ALA A 93 -8.04 6.19 -5.39
N LEU A 94 -8.93 7.09 -5.80
CA LEU A 94 -10.19 7.34 -5.12
C LEU A 94 -11.10 6.11 -5.14
N ALA A 95 -11.25 5.45 -6.30
CA ALA A 95 -12.03 4.22 -6.42
C ALA A 95 -11.49 3.09 -5.51
N THR A 96 -10.17 2.97 -5.41
CA THR A 96 -9.49 2.01 -4.52
C THR A 96 -9.80 2.30 -3.05
N MET A 97 -9.76 3.57 -2.65
CA MET A 97 -10.08 3.97 -1.27
C MET A 97 -11.56 3.81 -0.94
N ILE A 98 -12.46 4.08 -1.89
CA ILE A 98 -13.91 3.82 -1.72
C ILE A 98 -14.15 2.33 -1.49
N GLY A 99 -13.55 1.46 -2.32
CA GLY A 99 -13.64 0.01 -2.14
C GLY A 99 -13.14 -0.43 -0.77
N CYS A 100 -11.95 0.04 -0.38
CA CYS A 100 -11.38 -0.24 0.94
C CYS A 100 -12.33 0.17 2.09
N ALA A 101 -12.99 1.32 1.98
CA ALA A 101 -13.93 1.78 2.99
C ALA A 101 -15.19 0.90 3.04
N LEU A 102 -15.75 0.56 1.88
CA LEU A 102 -16.93 -0.30 1.75
C LEU A 102 -16.70 -1.68 2.37
N ASP A 103 -15.50 -2.23 2.21
CA ASP A 103 -15.13 -3.54 2.78
C ASP A 103 -14.86 -3.46 4.30
N ALA A 104 -14.25 -2.37 4.77
CA ALA A 104 -13.82 -2.24 6.17
C ALA A 104 -14.95 -1.83 7.14
N VAL A 105 -15.97 -1.15 6.64
CA VAL A 105 -17.06 -0.60 7.46
C VAL A 105 -18.32 -1.44 7.27
N PRO A 106 -18.91 -1.98 8.37
CA PRO A 106 -20.17 -2.73 8.29
C PRO A 106 -21.26 -1.96 7.56
N ARG A 107 -22.01 -2.65 6.70
CA ARG A 107 -22.99 -2.07 5.79
C ARG A 107 -23.97 -1.11 6.49
N GLU A 108 -24.39 -1.47 7.70
CA GLU A 108 -25.38 -0.73 8.48
C GLU A 108 -24.88 0.67 8.90
N ARG A 109 -23.56 0.87 8.97
CA ARG A 109 -22.97 2.17 9.31
C ARG A 109 -22.97 3.16 8.14
N TRP A 110 -23.25 2.70 6.92
CA TRP A 110 -23.36 3.55 5.75
C TRP A 110 -24.74 4.19 5.58
N ASP A 111 -25.75 3.81 6.38
CA ASP A 111 -27.11 4.37 6.28
C ASP A 111 -27.70 4.31 4.85
N GLY A 112 -27.38 3.25 4.10
CA GLY A 112 -27.80 3.04 2.71
C GLY A 112 -26.96 3.75 1.64
N TYR A 113 -25.93 4.51 2.01
CA TYR A 113 -25.01 5.17 1.07
C TYR A 113 -23.97 4.22 0.45
N ASP A 114 -23.84 2.99 0.95
CA ASP A 114 -22.97 1.94 0.40
C ASP A 114 -23.25 1.71 -1.09
N ARG A 115 -24.54 1.73 -1.48
CA ARG A 115 -24.95 1.59 -2.88
C ARG A 115 -24.40 2.73 -3.74
N ALA A 116 -24.59 3.98 -3.32
CA ALA A 116 -24.15 5.14 -4.08
C ALA A 116 -22.62 5.20 -4.19
N LEU A 117 -21.91 4.88 -3.10
CA LEU A 117 -20.46 4.76 -3.10
C LEU A 117 -19.97 3.69 -4.08
N GLY A 118 -20.62 2.52 -4.13
CA GLY A 118 -20.31 1.47 -5.10
C GLY A 118 -20.61 1.87 -6.55
N GLU A 119 -21.60 2.72 -6.79
CA GLU A 119 -21.88 3.30 -8.12
C GLU A 119 -20.79 4.29 -8.54
N TYR A 120 -20.41 5.22 -7.66
CA TYR A 120 -19.30 6.14 -7.93
C TYR A 120 -17.96 5.43 -8.13
N GLN A 121 -17.70 4.37 -7.38
CA GLN A 121 -16.50 3.55 -7.56
C GLN A 121 -16.40 3.01 -8.99
N LYS A 122 -17.51 2.50 -9.55
CA LYS A 122 -17.56 1.98 -10.93
C LYS A 122 -17.35 3.09 -11.95
N GLU A 123 -18.05 4.22 -11.79
CA GLU A 123 -17.93 5.38 -12.68
C GLU A 123 -16.47 5.88 -12.78
N LEU A 124 -15.76 5.91 -11.65
CA LEU A 124 -14.36 6.33 -11.59
C LEU A 124 -13.40 5.38 -12.35
N LEU A 125 -13.77 4.11 -12.53
CA LEU A 125 -12.97 3.10 -13.22
C LEU A 125 -13.33 2.96 -14.72
N GLU A 126 -14.52 3.39 -15.12
CA GLU A 126 -15.02 3.31 -16.49
C GLU A 126 -14.62 4.51 -17.38
N THR A 127 -13.98 5.55 -16.82
CA THR A 127 -13.71 6.84 -17.48
C THR A 127 -12.25 7.26 -17.55
#